data_AF-A0A6I1E7I3-F1
#
_entry.id   AF-A0A6I1E7I3-F1
#
_cell.length_a   1.000
_cell.length_b   1.000
_cell.length_c   1.000
_cell.angle_alpha   90.00
_cell.angle_beta   90.00
_cell.angle_gamma   90.00
#
_symmetry.space_group_name_H-M   'P 1'
#
loop_
_entity.id
_entity.type
_entity.pdbx_description
1 polymer ?
#
loop_
_entity_poly.entity_id
_entity_poly.type
_entity_poly.pdbx_seq_one_letter_code
_entity_poly.pdbx_strand_id
1 'polypeptide(L)'
;MEDIEGIQFLIPIIIEALFFLWVLIGWHRFILLQEQPNAFFPKWHGGRILSYVGKSIIITLIVGLPITLIIILFFALNYDGSDAYDMPVIILFCVIFSYYSFRLGLVLPATAIGSSIPLGVSWNSTAEISRSLWLLSIIFIVPFMTLQELNWAYFDTILTGVCIHILYGLWSIIGTSILTTLYDHLVDGHEL
;
A
#
# COMPACT_ATOMS: atom_id res chain seq x y z
N MET A 1 11.64 11.17 31.27
CA MET A 1 11.68 9.68 31.30
C MET A 1 10.69 9.13 30.28
N GLU A 2 9.47 9.69 30.20
CA GLU A 2 8.51 9.45 29.09
C GLU A 2 9.09 9.69 27.68
N ASP A 3 9.90 10.74 27.46
CA ASP A 3 10.47 11.02 26.14
C ASP A 3 11.43 9.94 25.61
N ILE A 4 12.12 9.22 26.52
CA ILE A 4 13.08 8.16 26.16
C ILE A 4 12.34 6.88 25.76
N GLU A 5 11.22 6.58 26.43
CA GLU A 5 10.37 5.42 26.13
C GLU A 5 9.68 5.57 24.76
N GLY A 6 9.22 6.79 24.43
CA GLY A 6 8.66 7.07 23.11
C GLY A 6 9.66 6.88 21.97
N ILE A 7 10.90 7.36 22.14
CA ILE A 7 11.97 7.20 21.13
C ILE A 7 12.35 5.73 20.95
N GLN A 8 12.41 4.96 22.04
CA GLN A 8 12.71 3.52 21.99
C GLN A 8 11.67 2.72 21.20
N PHE A 9 10.40 3.15 21.22
CA PHE A 9 9.33 2.53 20.43
C PHE A 9 9.39 2.90 18.94
N LEU A 10 9.87 4.10 18.59
CA LEU A 10 9.96 4.56 17.20
C LEU A 10 11.08 3.87 16.42
N ILE A 11 12.21 3.57 17.06
CA ILE A 11 13.37 2.93 16.42
C ILE A 11 13.01 1.63 15.69
N PRO A 12 12.39 0.61 16.33
CA PRO A 12 12.05 -0.63 15.65
C PRO A 12 11.08 -0.42 14.47
N ILE A 13 10.11 0.48 14.60
CA ILE A 13 9.15 0.81 13.54
C ILE A 13 9.86 1.43 12.34
N ILE A 14 10.79 2.36 12.58
CA ILE A 14 11.56 2.99 11.50
C ILE A 14 12.45 1.96 10.80
N ILE A 15 13.11 1.08 11.56
CA ILE A 15 13.94 0.00 10.99
C ILE A 15 13.09 -0.94 10.14
N GLU A 16 11.94 -1.36 10.64
CA GLU A 16 10.99 -2.22 9.93
C GLU A 16 10.50 -1.55 8.64
N ALA A 17 10.07 -0.29 8.71
CA ALA A 17 9.63 0.47 7.56
C ALA A 17 10.73 0.63 6.49
N LEU A 18 11.96 0.94 6.91
CA LEU A 18 13.11 1.04 6.01
C LEU A 18 13.44 -0.30 5.35
N PHE A 19 13.41 -1.38 6.11
CA PHE A 19 13.64 -2.73 5.60
C PHE A 19 12.55 -3.11 4.59
N PHE A 20 11.28 -2.86 4.91
CA PHE A 20 10.16 -3.12 4.02
C PHE A 20 10.25 -2.32 2.72
N LEU A 21 10.53 -1.02 2.80
CA LEU A 21 10.71 -0.16 1.62
C LEU A 21 11.88 -0.59 0.75
N TRP A 22 12.98 -1.03 1.38
CA TRP A 22 14.13 -1.56 0.64
C TRP A 22 13.77 -2.83 -0.13
N VAL A 23 13.09 -3.77 0.51
CA VAL A 23 12.61 -5.00 -0.14
C VAL A 23 11.63 -4.69 -1.27
N LEU A 24 10.69 -3.78 -1.03
CA LEU A 24 9.65 -3.39 -1.99
C LEU A 24 10.23 -2.69 -3.24
N ILE A 25 11.19 -1.77 -3.05
CA ILE A 25 11.90 -1.15 -4.19
C ILE A 25 12.73 -2.19 -4.94
N GLY A 26 13.36 -3.10 -4.20
CA GLY A 26 14.05 -4.25 -4.78
C GLY A 26 13.13 -5.09 -5.66
N TRP A 27 11.90 -5.35 -5.22
CA TRP A 27 10.89 -6.10 -5.97
C TRP A 27 10.53 -5.42 -7.29
N HIS A 28 10.20 -4.13 -7.26
CA HIS A 28 9.90 -3.36 -8.48
C HIS A 28 11.05 -3.43 -9.49
N ARG A 29 12.30 -3.27 -9.03
CA ARG A 29 13.48 -3.28 -9.90
C ARG A 29 13.83 -4.67 -10.41
N PHE A 30 13.61 -5.70 -9.60
CA PHE A 30 13.77 -7.08 -10.03
C PHE A 30 12.82 -7.42 -11.18
N ILE A 31 11.54 -7.05 -11.07
CA ILE A 31 10.55 -7.34 -12.13
C ILE A 31 10.82 -6.47 -13.37
N LEU A 32 10.99 -5.16 -13.21
CA LEU A 32 11.04 -4.23 -14.35
C LEU A 32 12.42 -4.14 -15.01
N LEU A 33 13.51 -4.23 -14.24
CA LEU A 33 14.88 -4.08 -14.74
C LEU A 33 15.64 -5.41 -14.79
N GLN A 34 15.02 -6.51 -14.39
CA GLN A 34 15.69 -7.81 -14.20
C GLN A 34 16.93 -7.70 -13.31
N GLU A 35 16.94 -6.75 -12.37
CA GLU A 35 18.08 -6.49 -11.51
C GLU A 35 18.28 -7.68 -10.56
N GLN A 36 19.36 -8.43 -10.79
CA GLN A 36 19.69 -9.57 -9.95
C GLN A 36 20.08 -9.12 -8.54
N PRO A 37 19.56 -9.77 -7.49
CA PRO A 37 19.97 -9.51 -6.11
C PRO A 37 21.45 -9.86 -5.91
N ASN A 38 22.12 -9.17 -4.98
CA ASN A 38 23.48 -9.53 -4.61
C ASN A 38 23.42 -10.69 -3.60
N ALA A 39 23.73 -11.90 -4.06
CA ALA A 39 23.72 -13.16 -3.31
C ALA A 39 22.39 -13.52 -2.64
N PHE A 40 22.01 -12.82 -1.56
CA PHE A 40 20.81 -13.09 -0.75
C PHE A 40 19.86 -11.89 -0.61
N PHE A 41 20.29 -10.68 -0.95
CA PHE A 41 19.49 -9.46 -0.70
C PHE A 41 19.40 -8.53 -1.93
N PRO A 42 18.32 -7.76 -2.08
CA PRO A 42 18.23 -6.70 -3.09
C PRO A 42 19.36 -5.69 -2.96
N LYS A 43 19.79 -5.08 -4.05
CA LYS A 43 20.76 -3.97 -3.98
C LYS A 43 20.16 -2.79 -3.23
N TRP A 44 20.97 -2.13 -2.39
CA TRP A 44 20.52 -0.95 -1.64
C TRP A 44 20.37 0.27 -2.54
N HIS A 45 19.20 0.91 -2.50
CA HIS A 45 18.86 2.08 -3.32
C HIS A 45 18.31 3.24 -2.47
N GLY A 46 19.11 3.71 -1.50
CA GLY A 46 18.71 4.75 -0.53
C GLY A 46 18.10 6.02 -1.14
N GLY A 47 18.66 6.52 -2.26
CA GLY A 47 18.11 7.70 -2.95
C GLY A 47 16.71 7.49 -3.52
N ARG A 48 16.32 6.24 -3.81
CA ARG A 48 14.98 5.90 -4.30
C ARG A 48 13.97 5.74 -3.16
N ILE A 49 14.40 5.32 -1.97
CA ILE A 49 13.55 5.20 -0.78
C ILE A 49 12.87 6.53 -0.46
N LEU A 50 13.64 7.62 -0.37
CA LEU A 50 13.06 8.92 -0.03
C LEU A 50 12.06 9.43 -1.08
N SER A 51 12.39 9.23 -2.37
CA SER A 51 11.50 9.62 -3.47
C SER A 51 10.21 8.79 -3.43
N TYR A 52 10.31 7.49 -3.17
CA TYR A 52 9.18 6.58 -3.04
C TYR A 52 8.26 7.01 -1.89
N VAL A 53 8.83 7.24 -0.70
CA VAL A 53 8.10 7.73 0.48
C VAL A 53 7.40 9.04 0.19
N GLY A 54 8.09 10.00 -0.45
CA GLY A 54 7.49 11.28 -0.84
C GLY A 54 6.28 11.12 -1.75
N LYS A 55 6.35 10.24 -2.75
CA LYS A 55 5.20 9.96 -3.64
C LYS A 55 4.06 9.26 -2.91
N SER A 56 4.35 8.29 -2.04
CA SER A 56 3.34 7.64 -1.22
C SER A 56 2.62 8.62 -0.30
N ILE A 57 3.34 9.55 0.34
CA ILE A 57 2.75 10.61 1.17
C ILE A 57 1.84 11.50 0.32
N ILE A 58 2.28 11.94 -0.87
CA ILE A 58 1.45 12.77 -1.75
C ILE A 58 0.15 12.04 -2.14
N ILE A 59 0.22 10.75 -2.49
CA ILE A 59 -0.97 9.95 -2.81
C ILE A 59 -1.90 9.87 -1.60
N THR A 60 -1.37 9.55 -0.41
CA THR A 60 -2.15 9.47 0.82
C THR A 60 -2.79 10.81 1.19
N LEU A 61 -2.12 11.94 0.96
CA LEU A 61 -2.69 13.26 1.21
C LEU A 61 -3.78 13.63 0.19
N ILE A 62 -3.61 13.28 -1.08
CA ILE A 62 -4.60 13.59 -2.13
C ILE A 62 -5.85 12.72 -1.98
N VAL A 63 -5.68 11.45 -1.61
CA VAL A 63 -6.77 10.45 -1.58
C VAL A 63 -7.26 10.19 -0.17
N GLY A 64 -6.34 9.87 0.74
CA GLY A 64 -6.64 9.47 2.11
C GLY A 64 -7.22 10.60 2.94
N LEU A 65 -6.63 11.80 2.90
CA LEU A 65 -7.10 12.92 3.73
C LEU A 65 -8.57 13.28 3.45
N PRO A 66 -9.03 13.49 2.20
CA PRO A 66 -10.45 13.74 1.93
C PRO A 66 -11.35 12.59 2.40
N ILE A 67 -10.94 11.34 2.17
CA ILE A 67 -11.71 10.16 2.58
C ILE A 67 -11.85 10.10 4.10
N THR A 68 -10.75 10.30 4.84
CA THR A 68 -10.77 10.33 6.31
C THR A 68 -11.68 11.43 6.83
N LEU A 69 -11.64 12.64 6.26
CA LEU A 69 -12.53 13.73 6.65
C LEU A 69 -14.01 13.39 6.39
N ILE A 70 -14.32 12.73 5.27
CA ILE A 70 -15.67 12.28 4.96
C ILE A 70 -16.13 11.19 5.95
N ILE A 71 -15.27 10.24 6.29
CA ILE A 71 -15.56 9.19 7.29
C ILE A 71 -15.87 9.82 8.65
N ILE A 72 -15.01 10.72 9.12
CA ILE A 72 -15.19 11.42 10.40
C ILE A 72 -16.52 12.18 10.40
N LEU A 73 -16.82 12.92 9.33
CA LEU A 73 -18.07 13.65 9.20
C LEU A 73 -19.27 12.70 9.17
N PHE A 74 -19.18 11.60 8.43
CA PHE A 74 -20.24 10.59 8.34
C PHE A 74 -20.58 10.04 9.73
N PHE A 75 -19.58 9.59 10.49
CA PHE A 75 -19.81 9.08 11.84
C PHE A 75 -20.28 10.18 12.79
N ALA A 76 -19.72 11.39 12.74
CA ALA A 76 -20.17 12.49 13.60
C ALA A 76 -21.66 12.85 13.40
N LEU A 77 -22.19 12.69 12.18
CA LEU A 77 -23.58 13.01 11.86
C LEU A 77 -24.56 11.85 12.07
N ASN A 78 -24.08 10.60 12.00
CA ASN A 78 -24.92 9.41 12.03
C ASN A 78 -24.67 8.53 13.27
N TYR A 79 -23.89 9.01 14.24
CA TYR A 79 -23.61 8.25 15.46
C TYR A 79 -24.89 8.07 16.29
N ASP A 80 -25.43 6.86 16.26
CA ASP A 80 -26.59 6.44 17.05
C ASP A 80 -26.21 5.51 18.22
N GLY A 81 -24.91 5.27 18.41
CA GLY A 81 -24.37 4.35 19.41
C GLY A 81 -24.44 2.87 19.02
N SER A 82 -24.81 2.56 17.78
CA SER A 82 -24.78 1.20 17.23
C SER A 82 -23.60 0.99 16.28
N ASP A 83 -22.93 -0.16 16.38
CA ASP A 83 -21.78 -0.50 15.53
C ASP A 83 -22.21 -1.25 14.23
N ALA A 84 -23.52 -1.37 13.98
CA ALA A 84 -24.06 -2.22 12.93
C ALA A 84 -23.62 -1.81 11.51
N TYR A 85 -23.28 -0.54 11.32
CA TYR A 85 -22.93 0.04 10.01
C TYR A 85 -21.44 0.35 9.85
N ASP A 86 -20.65 0.23 10.92
CA ASP A 86 -19.25 0.67 10.94
C ASP A 86 -18.42 -0.11 9.91
N MET A 87 -18.51 -1.44 9.95
CA MET A 87 -17.69 -2.30 9.10
C MET A 87 -18.03 -2.18 7.60
N PRO A 88 -19.31 -2.23 7.17
CA PRO A 88 -19.65 -1.98 5.76
C PRO A 88 -19.19 -0.61 5.24
N VAL A 89 -19.29 0.43 6.08
CA VAL A 89 -18.85 1.79 5.73
C VAL A 89 -17.33 1.84 5.59
N ILE A 90 -16.59 1.27 6.55
CA ILE A 90 -15.12 1.20 6.50
C ILE A 90 -14.66 0.45 5.25
N ILE A 91 -15.24 -0.73 4.96
CA ILE A 91 -14.92 -1.52 3.76
C ILE A 91 -15.14 -0.68 2.50
N LEU A 92 -16.28 0.00 2.38
CA LEU A 92 -16.60 0.85 1.24
C LEU A 92 -15.51 1.92 1.03
N PHE A 93 -15.14 2.65 2.08
CA PHE A 93 -14.12 3.69 1.98
C PHE A 93 -12.72 3.13 1.70
N CYS A 94 -12.37 1.96 2.23
CA CYS A 94 -11.11 1.28 1.91
C CYS A 94 -11.06 0.83 0.44
N VAL A 95 -12.17 0.36 -0.14
CA VAL A 95 -12.27 0.06 -1.57
C VAL A 95 -12.09 1.34 -2.40
N ILE A 96 -12.73 2.45 -2.02
CA ILE A 96 -12.56 3.75 -2.68
C ILE A 96 -11.10 4.19 -2.62
N PHE A 97 -10.47 4.13 -1.44
CA PHE A 97 -9.06 4.48 -1.25
C PHE A 97 -8.14 3.61 -2.11
N SER A 98 -8.37 2.29 -2.13
CA SER A 98 -7.61 1.34 -2.95
C SER A 98 -7.75 1.65 -4.43
N TYR A 99 -8.96 1.99 -4.90
CA TYR A 99 -9.21 2.32 -6.30
C TYR A 99 -8.38 3.51 -6.76
N TYR A 100 -8.42 4.61 -6.00
CA TYR A 100 -7.61 5.79 -6.31
C TYR A 100 -6.11 5.52 -6.14
N SER A 101 -5.73 4.69 -5.17
CA SER A 101 -4.33 4.29 -4.97
C SER A 101 -3.79 3.48 -6.14
N PHE A 102 -4.57 2.57 -6.74
CA PHE A 102 -4.15 1.87 -7.96
C PHE A 102 -4.12 2.78 -9.19
N ARG A 103 -5.07 3.71 -9.33
CA ARG A 103 -5.10 4.70 -10.41
C ARG A 103 -3.89 5.63 -10.40
N LEU A 104 -3.43 6.04 -9.22
CA LEU A 104 -2.32 6.98 -9.06
C LEU A 104 -0.99 6.28 -8.81
N GLY A 105 -1.03 5.03 -8.34
CA GLY A 105 0.10 4.28 -7.81
C GLY A 105 1.18 3.93 -8.82
N LEU A 106 0.96 4.05 -10.14
CA LEU A 106 2.00 3.76 -11.15
C LEU A 106 3.24 4.67 -11.00
N VAL A 107 3.12 5.80 -10.31
CA VAL A 107 4.28 6.65 -9.97
C VAL A 107 5.29 5.96 -9.04
N LEU A 108 4.84 4.96 -8.26
CA LEU A 108 5.64 4.24 -7.27
C LEU A 108 6.67 3.30 -7.93
N PRO A 109 6.29 2.35 -8.81
CA PRO A 109 7.25 1.55 -9.56
C PRO A 109 8.14 2.41 -10.46
N ALA A 110 7.60 3.46 -11.10
CA ALA A 110 8.41 4.41 -11.88
C ALA A 110 9.56 5.00 -11.04
N THR A 111 9.24 5.46 -9.82
CA THR A 111 10.21 6.04 -8.90
C THR A 111 11.23 5.01 -8.42
N ALA A 112 10.81 3.75 -8.23
CA ALA A 112 11.70 2.66 -7.80
C ALA A 112 12.77 2.33 -8.86
N ILE A 113 12.42 2.32 -10.15
CA ILE A 113 13.38 2.11 -11.25
C ILE A 113 14.18 3.37 -11.60
N GLY A 114 13.74 4.51 -11.09
CA GLY A 114 14.41 5.79 -11.25
C GLY A 114 13.91 6.65 -12.39
N SER A 115 12.80 6.22 -13.00
CA SER A 115 11.93 7.05 -13.83
C SER A 115 11.08 7.98 -12.94
N SER A 116 10.44 8.97 -13.52
CA SER A 116 9.44 9.78 -12.83
C SER A 116 8.34 10.15 -13.79
N ILE A 117 7.12 9.69 -13.50
CA ILE A 117 5.93 10.08 -14.25
C ILE A 117 5.06 11.01 -13.37
N PRO A 118 4.42 12.03 -13.97
CA PRO A 118 3.41 12.84 -13.28
C PRO A 118 2.21 11.98 -12.85
N LEU A 119 1.54 12.38 -11.75
CA LEU A 119 0.29 11.73 -11.31
C LEU A 119 -0.79 11.75 -12.40
N GLY A 120 -0.85 12.81 -13.20
CA GLY A 120 -1.77 12.90 -14.34
C GLY A 120 -1.50 11.85 -15.43
N VAL A 121 -0.23 11.46 -15.64
CA VAL A 121 0.11 10.37 -16.55
C VAL A 121 -0.40 9.05 -16.00
N SER A 122 -0.11 8.74 -14.73
CA SER A 122 -0.64 7.56 -14.03
C SER A 122 -2.17 7.46 -14.12
N TRP A 123 -2.87 8.57 -13.86
CA TRP A 123 -4.33 8.65 -13.95
C TRP A 123 -4.87 8.39 -15.36
N ASN A 124 -4.23 8.95 -16.38
CA ASN A 124 -4.66 8.81 -17.77
C ASN A 124 -4.34 7.42 -18.32
N SER A 125 -3.17 6.86 -18.02
CA SER A 125 -2.77 5.50 -18.41
C SER A 125 -3.71 4.43 -17.83
N THR A 126 -4.32 4.69 -16.68
CA THR A 126 -5.27 3.77 -16.03
C THR A 126 -6.75 4.04 -16.38
N ALA A 127 -7.04 4.99 -17.26
CA ALA A 127 -8.41 5.41 -17.55
C ALA A 127 -9.25 4.31 -18.25
N GLU A 128 -8.67 3.63 -19.23
CA GLU A 128 -9.35 2.59 -20.02
C GLU A 128 -9.71 1.36 -19.18
N ILE A 129 -8.85 1.00 -18.23
CA ILE A 129 -9.06 -0.14 -17.32
C ILE A 129 -9.70 0.26 -15.99
N SER A 130 -10.18 1.50 -15.86
CA SER A 130 -10.72 2.04 -14.59
C SER A 130 -11.82 1.17 -13.98
N ARG A 131 -12.70 0.59 -14.81
CA ARG A 131 -13.73 -0.34 -14.35
C ARG A 131 -13.14 -1.63 -13.76
N SER A 132 -12.10 -2.16 -14.39
CA SER A 132 -11.37 -3.34 -13.89
C SER A 132 -10.66 -3.03 -12.57
N LEU A 133 -10.13 -1.82 -12.41
CA LEU A 133 -9.51 -1.39 -11.16
C LEU A 133 -10.50 -1.30 -10.00
N TRP A 134 -11.76 -0.94 -10.23
CA TRP A 134 -12.79 -1.02 -9.19
C TRP A 134 -13.00 -2.44 -8.69
N LEU A 135 -13.14 -3.40 -9.61
CA LEU A 135 -13.28 -4.82 -9.25
C LEU A 135 -12.03 -5.32 -8.53
N LEU A 136 -10.85 -4.93 -9.01
CA LEU A 136 -9.57 -5.26 -8.38
C LEU A 136 -9.49 -4.74 -6.96
N SER A 137 -9.93 -3.50 -6.70
CA SER A 137 -9.96 -2.94 -5.35
C SER A 137 -10.90 -3.68 -4.40
N ILE A 138 -12.04 -4.17 -4.87
CA ILE A 138 -12.93 -5.01 -4.06
C ILE A 138 -12.23 -6.33 -3.72
N ILE A 139 -11.69 -7.01 -4.73
CA ILE A 139 -10.97 -8.28 -4.57
C ILE A 139 -9.73 -8.10 -3.68
N PHE A 140 -9.12 -6.92 -3.68
CA PHE A 140 -7.94 -6.62 -2.88
C PHE A 140 -8.28 -6.23 -1.43
N ILE A 141 -9.37 -5.51 -1.20
CA ILE A 141 -9.71 -5.01 0.15
C ILE A 141 -10.47 -6.03 0.96
N VAL A 142 -11.42 -6.76 0.36
CA VAL A 142 -12.26 -7.69 1.15
C VAL A 142 -11.42 -8.76 1.87
N PRO A 143 -10.48 -9.48 1.21
CA PRO A 143 -9.64 -10.45 1.91
C PRO A 143 -8.69 -9.79 2.91
N PHE A 144 -8.16 -8.60 2.60
CA PHE A 144 -7.32 -7.85 3.54
C PHE A 144 -8.08 -7.53 4.84
N MET A 145 -9.33 -7.10 4.74
CA MET A 145 -10.18 -6.83 5.90
C MET A 145 -10.48 -8.11 6.69
N THR A 146 -10.71 -9.24 6.01
CA THR A 146 -10.87 -10.52 6.72
C THR A 146 -9.61 -10.94 7.48
N LEU A 147 -8.41 -10.69 6.92
CA LEU A 147 -7.15 -10.93 7.63
C LEU A 147 -6.99 -10.02 8.85
N GLN A 148 -7.51 -8.79 8.79
CA GLN A 148 -7.53 -7.85 9.90
C GLN A 148 -8.45 -8.29 11.03
N GLU A 149 -9.65 -8.76 10.72
CA GLU A 149 -10.55 -9.32 11.73
C GLU A 149 -9.96 -10.58 12.39
N LEU A 150 -9.32 -11.46 11.61
CA LEU A 150 -8.59 -12.60 12.16
C LEU A 150 -7.43 -12.16 13.05
N ASN A 151 -6.72 -11.09 12.67
CA ASN A 151 -5.65 -10.55 13.51
C ASN A 151 -6.19 -10.14 14.87
N TRP A 152 -7.28 -9.37 14.89
CA TRP A 152 -7.90 -8.90 16.12
C TRP A 152 -8.43 -10.05 16.99
N ALA A 153 -9.02 -11.07 16.37
CA ALA A 153 -9.59 -12.22 17.10
C ALA A 153 -8.56 -13.17 17.70
N TYR A 154 -7.35 -13.27 17.12
CA TYR A 154 -6.37 -14.30 17.47
C TYR A 154 -4.99 -13.74 17.85
N PHE A 155 -4.87 -12.46 18.20
CA PHE A 155 -3.59 -11.80 18.49
C PHE A 155 -2.88 -12.37 19.74
N ASP A 156 -3.58 -13.09 20.61
CA ASP A 156 -3.11 -13.46 21.95
C ASP A 156 -1.98 -14.50 21.99
N THR A 157 -1.60 -15.11 20.85
CA THR A 157 -0.47 -16.04 20.79
C THR A 157 0.62 -15.58 19.85
N ILE A 158 1.88 -15.81 20.23
CA ILE A 158 3.05 -15.48 19.41
C ILE A 158 2.97 -16.19 18.05
N LEU A 159 2.52 -17.45 18.02
CA LEU A 159 2.45 -18.24 16.79
C LEU A 159 1.42 -17.65 15.81
N THR A 160 0.20 -17.35 16.28
CA THR A 160 -0.85 -16.74 15.44
C THR A 160 -0.45 -15.33 14.99
N GLY A 161 0.16 -14.53 15.87
CA GLY A 161 0.71 -13.22 15.52
C GLY A 161 1.72 -13.28 14.37
N VAL A 162 2.71 -14.19 14.45
CA VAL A 162 3.71 -14.39 13.39
C VAL A 162 3.07 -14.86 12.08
N CYS A 163 2.17 -15.85 12.12
CA CYS A 163 1.50 -16.35 10.93
C CYS A 163 0.72 -15.25 10.21
N ILE A 164 -0.03 -14.43 10.95
CA ILE A 164 -0.80 -13.32 10.38
C ILE A 164 0.12 -12.23 9.81
N HIS A 165 1.22 -11.92 10.49
CA HIS A 165 2.21 -10.96 9.98
C HIS A 165 2.84 -11.41 8.65
N ILE A 166 3.13 -12.71 8.51
CA ILE A 166 3.60 -13.29 7.25
C ILE A 166 2.53 -13.14 6.17
N LEU A 167 1.26 -13.42 6.48
CA LEU A 167 0.15 -13.24 5.52
C LEU A 167 0.01 -11.78 5.07
N TYR A 168 0.18 -10.80 5.96
CA TYR A 168 0.22 -9.39 5.58
C TYR A 168 1.40 -9.07 4.66
N GLY A 169 2.59 -9.59 4.97
CA GLY A 169 3.76 -9.46 4.11
C GLY A 169 3.48 -9.99 2.69
N LEU A 170 2.93 -11.21 2.58
CA LEU A 170 2.54 -11.79 1.30
C LEU A 170 1.48 -10.96 0.58
N TRP A 171 0.47 -10.46 1.30
CA TRP A 171 -0.57 -9.59 0.74
C TRP A 171 0.01 -8.30 0.16
N SER A 172 0.99 -7.71 0.85
CA SER A 172 1.67 -6.51 0.39
C SER A 172 2.48 -6.74 -0.90
N ILE A 173 3.07 -7.94 -1.07
CA ILE A 173 3.76 -8.34 -2.30
C ILE A 173 2.77 -8.46 -3.46
N ILE A 174 1.56 -8.97 -3.22
CA ILE A 174 0.49 -9.01 -4.25
C ILE A 174 0.16 -7.59 -4.71
N GLY A 175 -0.07 -6.64 -3.79
CA GLY A 175 -0.35 -5.25 -4.13
C GLY A 175 0.78 -4.58 -4.91
N THR A 176 2.02 -4.85 -4.50
CA THR A 176 3.24 -4.36 -5.17
C THR A 176 3.37 -4.96 -6.58
N SER A 177 3.08 -6.25 -6.73
CA SER A 177 3.17 -6.96 -8.01
C SER A 177 2.11 -6.43 -9.00
N ILE A 178 0.87 -6.23 -8.54
CA ILE A 178 -0.19 -5.57 -9.30
C ILE A 178 0.29 -4.21 -9.84
N LEU A 179 0.81 -3.34 -8.96
CA LEU A 179 1.28 -2.00 -9.37
C LEU A 179 2.42 -2.09 -10.39
N THR A 180 3.34 -3.04 -10.20
CA THR A 180 4.47 -3.24 -11.10
C THR A 180 4.01 -3.69 -12.48
N THR A 181 3.12 -4.69 -12.54
CA THR A 181 2.55 -5.20 -13.79
C THR A 181 1.71 -4.14 -14.50
N LEU A 182 0.90 -3.37 -13.77
CA LEU A 182 0.14 -2.27 -14.36
C LEU A 182 1.06 -1.19 -14.93
N TYR A 183 2.17 -0.86 -14.26
CA TYR A 183 3.14 0.10 -14.77
C TYR A 183 3.83 -0.43 -16.03
N ASP A 184 4.30 -1.67 -15.98
CA ASP A 184 4.98 -2.32 -17.10
C ASP A 184 4.10 -2.33 -18.35
N HIS A 185 2.84 -2.74 -18.20
CA HIS A 185 1.92 -2.87 -19.32
C HIS A 185 1.36 -1.53 -19.84
N LEU A 186 1.03 -0.58 -18.94
CA LEU A 186 0.33 0.66 -19.31
C LEU A 186 1.26 1.87 -19.54
N VAL A 187 2.52 1.79 -19.12
CA VAL A 187 3.46 2.90 -19.18
C VAL A 187 4.76 2.50 -19.87
N ASP A 188 5.39 1.39 -19.49
CA ASP A 188 6.68 0.96 -20.05
C ASP A 188 6.51 0.25 -21.42
N GLY A 189 5.38 -0.43 -21.61
CA GLY A 189 4.97 -1.03 -22.89
C GLY A 189 5.56 -2.40 -23.18
N HIS A 190 6.10 -3.12 -22.18
CA HIS A 190 6.47 -4.52 -22.39
C HIS A 190 5.20 -5.39 -22.49
N GLU A 191 5.08 -6.17 -23.57
CA GLU A 191 4.04 -7.21 -23.70
C GLU A 191 4.48 -8.45 -22.89
N LEU A 192 3.53 -9.04 -22.15
CA LEU A 192 3.73 -10.24 -21.31
C LEU A 192 4.12 -11.48 -22.13
#